data_AF-A0A975LAG3-F1
#
_entry.id   AF-A0A975LAG3-F1
#
_cell.length_a   1.000
_cell.length_b   1.000
_cell.length_c   1.000
_cell.angle_alpha   90.00
_cell.angle_beta   90.00
_cell.angle_gamma   90.00
#
_symmetry.space_group_name_H-M   'P 1'
#
loop_
_entity.id
_entity.type
_entity.pdbx_description
1 polymer ?
#
loop_
_entity_poly.entity_id
_entity_poly.type
_entity_poly.pdbx_seq_one_letter_code
_entity_poly.pdbx_strand_id
1 'polypeptide(L)'
;MRPREVRRDPGLQPERTLLSWQRALILLAVVGLVYLRGPLDPASGVVPEVAPALRAAVMAFTLLLGTGLGLHLWLRWRRTEYGLREPGTGRAPLSVARPWAMVLLSAGVLVLTLVVVATVLLP
;
A
#
# COMPACT_ATOMS: atom_id res chain seq x y z
N MET A 1 -35.26 16.88 27.33
CA MET A 1 -34.85 16.81 25.92
C MET A 1 -33.61 15.95 25.81
N ARG A 2 -33.67 14.78 25.14
CA ARG A 2 -32.45 14.02 24.82
C ARG A 2 -31.72 14.75 23.69
N PRO A 3 -30.42 15.04 23.80
CA PRO A 3 -29.70 15.68 22.69
C PRO A 3 -29.82 14.77 21.48
N ARG A 4 -30.41 15.29 20.40
CA ARG A 4 -30.40 14.61 19.09
C ARG A 4 -28.94 14.45 18.72
N GLU A 5 -28.45 13.22 18.67
CA GLU A 5 -27.15 12.93 18.08
C GLU A 5 -27.16 13.50 16.66
N VAL A 6 -26.48 14.63 16.48
CA VAL A 6 -26.19 15.17 15.15
C VAL A 6 -25.32 14.11 14.51
N ARG A 7 -25.92 13.29 13.65
CA ARG A 7 -25.23 12.31 12.82
C ARG A 7 -24.24 13.11 11.98
N ARG A 8 -22.98 13.19 12.42
CA ARG A 8 -21.90 13.83 11.67
C ARG A 8 -21.80 13.08 10.35
N ASP A 9 -22.19 13.77 9.28
CA ASP A 9 -21.88 13.32 7.93
C ASP A 9 -20.34 13.28 7.83
N PRO A 10 -19.73 12.10 7.59
CA PRO A 10 -18.28 11.98 7.40
C PRO A 10 -17.81 12.78 6.16
N GLY A 11 -18.72 13.21 5.30
CA GLY A 11 -18.42 13.81 4.01
C GLY A 11 -17.67 12.83 3.10
N LEU A 12 -16.96 13.38 2.11
CA LEU A 12 -16.21 12.59 1.12
C LEU A 12 -14.87 12.01 1.65
N GLN A 13 -14.71 11.87 2.96
CA GLN A 13 -13.46 11.35 3.55
C GLN A 13 -13.19 9.89 3.20
N PRO A 14 -14.16 8.96 3.29
CA PRO A 14 -13.93 7.55 2.97
C PRO A 14 -13.46 7.35 1.52
N GLU A 15 -14.09 8.02 0.56
CA GLU A 15 -13.76 7.95 -0.86
C GLU A 15 -12.37 8.51 -1.14
N ARG A 16 -12.00 9.64 -0.51
CA ARG A 16 -10.66 10.22 -0.63
C ARG A 16 -9.59 9.29 -0.09
N THR A 17 -9.85 8.64 1.05
CA THR A 17 -8.90 7.66 1.58
C THR A 17 -8.77 6.46 0.65
N LEU A 18 -9.86 5.93 0.10
CA LEU A 18 -9.83 4.82 -0.84
C LEU A 18 -9.01 5.13 -2.10
N LEU A 19 -9.22 6.29 -2.72
CA LEU A 19 -8.46 6.74 -3.89
C LEU A 19 -6.97 6.88 -3.59
N SER A 20 -6.63 7.43 -2.41
CA SER A 20 -5.23 7.54 -1.99
C SER A 20 -4.55 6.18 -1.84
N TRP A 21 -5.27 5.19 -1.30
CA TRP A 21 -4.78 3.82 -1.19
C TRP A 21 -4.66 3.13 -2.54
N GLN A 22 -5.61 3.30 -3.45
CA GLN A 22 -5.51 2.76 -4.81
C GLN A 22 -4.27 3.29 -5.53
N ARG A 23 -4.01 4.60 -5.43
CA ARG A 23 -2.78 5.22 -5.98
C ARG A 23 -1.52 4.61 -5.37
N ALA A 24 -1.48 4.43 -4.05
CA ALA A 24 -0.35 3.83 -3.36
C ALA A 24 -0.10 2.38 -3.82
N LEU A 25 -1.16 1.58 -3.97
CA LEU A 25 -1.06 0.19 -4.44
C LEU A 25 -0.57 0.11 -5.90
N ILE A 26 -1.06 1.00 -6.77
CA ILE A 26 -0.58 1.10 -8.16
C ILE A 26 0.91 1.46 -8.18
N LEU A 27 1.33 2.46 -7.41
CA LEU A 27 2.74 2.84 -7.31
C LEU A 27 3.62 1.70 -6.81
N LEU A 28 3.17 0.96 -5.80
CA LEU A 28 3.89 -0.21 -5.29
C LEU A 28 4.08 -1.29 -6.38
N ALA A 29 3.05 -1.56 -7.17
CA ALA A 29 3.13 -2.49 -8.29
C ALA A 29 4.09 -1.99 -9.40
N VAL A 30 4.04 -0.69 -9.72
CA VAL A 30 4.96 -0.08 -10.69
C VAL A 30 6.41 -0.19 -10.22
N VAL A 31 6.68 0.06 -8.94
CA VAL A 31 8.03 -0.13 -8.37
C VAL A 31 8.50 -1.57 -8.52
N GLY A 32 7.64 -2.56 -8.23
CA GLY A 32 7.95 -3.97 -8.46
C GLY A 32 8.28 -4.26 -9.93
N LEU A 33 7.50 -3.72 -10.87
CA LEU A 33 7.74 -3.90 -12.31
C LEU A 33 9.06 -3.26 -12.79
N VAL A 34 9.42 -2.10 -12.25
CA VAL A 34 10.70 -1.46 -12.55
C VAL A 34 11.86 -2.35 -12.13
N TYR A 35 11.75 -3.08 -11.02
CA TYR A 35 12.76 -4.05 -10.59
C TYR A 35 12.91 -5.25 -11.53
N LEU A 36 11.87 -5.60 -12.29
CA LEU A 36 11.97 -6.62 -13.34
C LEU A 36 12.59 -6.10 -14.64
N ARG A 37 12.70 -4.77 -14.82
CA ARG A 37 13.09 -4.16 -16.10
C ARG A 37 14.50 -4.53 -16.57
N GLY A 38 15.32 -5.20 -15.77
CA GLY A 38 16.68 -5.57 -16.15
C GLY A 38 17.56 -4.34 -16.42
N PRO A 39 18.84 -4.54 -16.76
CA PRO A 39 19.72 -3.42 -17.08
C PRO A 39 19.26 -2.75 -18.37
N LEU A 40 19.01 -1.43 -18.30
CA LEU A 40 18.66 -0.61 -19.45
C LEU A 40 19.84 -0.34 -20.38
N ASP A 41 21.03 -0.37 -19.80
CA ASP A 41 22.29 -0.31 -20.51
C ASP A 41 23.23 -1.38 -19.93
N PRO A 42 23.21 -2.61 -20.49
CA PRO A 42 24.08 -3.68 -20.05
C PRO A 42 25.57 -3.40 -20.29
N ALA A 43 25.92 -2.38 -21.09
CA ALA A 43 27.29 -2.03 -21.41
C ALA A 43 27.90 -0.95 -20.49
N SER A 44 27.06 -0.19 -19.77
CA SER A 44 27.54 0.94 -18.96
C SER A 44 28.46 0.52 -17.79
N GLY A 45 28.27 -0.66 -17.19
CA GLY A 45 29.04 -1.12 -16.03
C GLY A 45 28.93 -0.21 -14.78
N VAL A 46 28.13 0.86 -14.83
CA VAL A 46 28.01 1.88 -13.78
C VAL A 46 27.17 1.38 -12.60
N VAL A 47 26.24 0.46 -12.84
CA VAL A 47 25.36 -0.09 -11.81
C VAL A 47 25.58 -1.60 -11.71
N PRO A 48 25.91 -2.13 -10.51
CA PRO A 48 26.07 -3.56 -10.30
C PRO A 48 24.83 -4.34 -10.76
N GLU A 49 25.04 -5.46 -11.43
CA GLU A 49 23.92 -6.28 -11.88
C GLU A 49 23.25 -6.95 -10.68
N VAL A 50 22.02 -6.51 -10.36
CA VAL A 50 21.23 -7.11 -9.28
C VAL A 50 20.90 -8.57 -9.62
N ALA A 51 21.25 -9.49 -8.71
CA ALA A 51 20.98 -10.92 -8.87
C ALA A 51 19.50 -11.20 -9.23
N PRO A 52 19.21 -12.12 -10.17
CA PRO A 52 17.84 -12.40 -10.62
C PRO A 52 16.93 -12.88 -9.47
N ALA A 53 17.48 -13.61 -8.51
CA ALA A 53 16.76 -14.03 -7.31
C ALA A 53 16.28 -12.84 -6.45
N LEU A 54 17.10 -11.80 -6.32
CA LEU A 54 16.73 -10.60 -5.56
C LEU A 54 15.66 -9.78 -6.29
N ARG A 55 15.73 -9.67 -7.63
CA ARG A 55 14.67 -9.04 -8.45
C ARG A 55 13.33 -9.76 -8.26
N ALA A 56 13.35 -11.10 -8.33
CA ALA A 56 12.16 -11.92 -8.10
C ALA A 56 11.62 -11.77 -6.67
N ALA A 57 12.50 -11.72 -5.67
CA ALA A 57 12.11 -11.53 -4.27
C ALA A 57 11.46 -10.15 -4.02
N VAL A 58 12.03 -9.07 -4.56
CA VAL A 58 11.46 -7.71 -4.48
C VAL A 58 10.09 -7.66 -5.16
N MET A 59 9.96 -8.25 -6.35
CA MET A 59 8.67 -8.35 -7.04
C MET A 59 7.66 -9.13 -6.21
N ALA A 60 8.00 -10.34 -5.74
CA ALA A 60 7.12 -11.13 -4.90
C ALA A 60 6.70 -10.38 -3.63
N PHE A 61 7.63 -9.71 -2.97
CA PHE A 61 7.35 -8.90 -1.78
C PHE A 61 6.36 -7.76 -2.07
N THR A 62 6.61 -6.96 -3.11
CA THR A 62 5.72 -5.84 -3.49
C THR A 62 4.32 -6.32 -3.87
N LEU A 63 4.20 -7.44 -4.59
CA LEU A 63 2.92 -8.05 -4.94
C LEU A 63 2.19 -8.60 -3.71
N LEU A 64 2.88 -9.30 -2.81
CA LEU A 64 2.28 -9.84 -1.58
C LEU A 64 1.79 -8.71 -0.67
N LEU A 65 2.62 -7.68 -0.46
CA LEU A 65 2.26 -6.51 0.33
C LEU A 65 1.06 -5.78 -0.29
N GLY A 66 1.11 -5.51 -1.61
CA GLY A 66 0.04 -4.84 -2.33
C GLY A 66 -1.27 -5.61 -2.33
N THR A 67 -1.22 -6.93 -2.56
CA THR A 67 -2.40 -7.80 -2.55
C THR A 67 -2.99 -7.91 -1.15
N GLY A 68 -2.17 -8.06 -0.11
CA GLY A 68 -2.63 -8.13 1.27
C GLY A 68 -3.31 -6.83 1.73
N LEU A 69 -2.70 -5.69 1.42
CA LEU A 69 -3.29 -4.37 1.69
C LEU A 69 -4.56 -4.13 0.86
N GLY A 70 -4.54 -4.45 -0.43
CA GLY A 70 -5.71 -4.33 -1.31
C GLY A 70 -6.88 -5.19 -0.85
N LEU A 71 -6.62 -6.44 -0.47
CA LEU A 71 -7.63 -7.36 0.06
C LEU A 71 -8.17 -6.85 1.40
N HIS A 72 -7.31 -6.35 2.29
CA HIS A 72 -7.75 -5.74 3.54
C HIS A 72 -8.71 -4.58 3.31
N LEU A 73 -8.35 -3.66 2.41
CA LEU A 73 -9.17 -2.51 2.05
C LEU A 73 -10.49 -2.94 1.42
N TRP A 74 -10.46 -3.91 0.49
CA TRP A 74 -11.66 -4.41 -0.18
C TRP A 74 -12.63 -5.10 0.78
N LEU A 75 -12.13 -5.99 1.64
CA LEU A 75 -12.94 -6.66 2.66
C LEU A 75 -13.54 -5.65 3.62
N ARG A 76 -12.76 -4.65 4.05
CA ARG A 76 -13.26 -3.61 4.96
C ARG A 76 -14.29 -2.73 4.28
N TRP A 77 -14.03 -2.29 3.05
CA TRP A 77 -14.95 -1.49 2.25
C TRP A 77 -16.31 -2.17 2.10
N ARG A 78 -16.33 -3.46 1.76
CA ARG A 78 -17.56 -4.26 1.70
C ARG A 78 -18.25 -4.40 3.06
N ARG A 79 -17.49 -4.64 4.13
CA ARG A 79 -18.04 -4.75 5.50
C ARG A 79 -18.63 -3.43 6.02
N THR A 80 -18.15 -2.30 5.52
CA THR A 80 -18.62 -0.97 5.95
C THR A 80 -19.78 -0.43 5.12
N GLU A 81 -20.46 -1.28 4.34
CA GLU A 81 -21.48 -0.86 3.36
C GLU A 81 -20.97 0.29 2.46
N TYR A 82 -19.73 0.16 1.95
CA TYR A 82 -19.10 1.20 1.11
C TYR A 82 -18.87 2.53 1.83
N GLY A 83 -18.49 2.49 3.12
CA GLY A 83 -18.21 3.69 3.91
C GLY A 83 -19.45 4.35 4.51
N LEU A 84 -20.62 3.75 4.35
CA LEU A 84 -21.88 4.26 4.91
C LEU A 84 -22.04 3.88 6.39
N ARG A 85 -21.55 2.71 6.80
CA ARG A 85 -21.82 2.19 8.15
C ARG A 85 -20.75 1.25 8.69
N GLU A 86 -20.19 1.57 9.85
CA GLU A 86 -19.26 0.69 10.54
C GLU A 86 -20.01 -0.34 11.41
N PRO A 87 -19.72 -1.65 11.26
CA PRO A 87 -20.33 -2.70 12.06
C PRO A 87 -20.03 -2.49 13.56
N GLY A 88 -21.07 -2.30 14.36
CA GLY A 88 -21.00 -2.13 15.81
C GLY A 88 -21.31 -0.71 16.30
N THR A 89 -20.95 0.34 15.55
CA THR A 89 -21.24 1.72 15.94
C THR A 89 -22.39 2.34 15.13
N GLY A 90 -22.69 1.78 13.94
CA GLY A 90 -23.77 2.28 13.08
C GLY A 90 -23.50 3.67 12.48
N ARG A 91 -22.31 4.23 12.71
CA ARG A 91 -21.81 5.51 12.18
C ARG A 91 -20.89 5.25 11.00
N ALA A 92 -20.67 6.25 10.15
CA ALA A 92 -19.72 6.10 9.05
C ALA A 92 -18.27 6.07 9.57
N PRO A 93 -17.41 5.19 9.04
CA PRO A 93 -16.01 5.10 9.43
C PRO A 93 -15.21 6.33 8.95
N LEU A 94 -14.38 6.88 9.83
CA LEU A 94 -13.49 8.02 9.51
C LEU A 94 -12.35 7.65 8.56
N SER A 95 -11.93 6.38 8.55
CA SER A 95 -10.90 5.88 7.63
C SER A 95 -11.20 4.45 7.18
N VAL A 96 -11.06 4.20 5.87
CA VAL A 96 -11.24 2.85 5.31
C VAL A 96 -10.13 1.91 5.78
N ALA A 97 -8.89 2.40 5.88
CA ALA A 97 -7.77 1.63 6.39
C ALA A 97 -7.69 1.67 7.92
N ARG A 98 -7.27 0.55 8.54
CA ARG A 98 -6.89 0.55 9.95
C ARG A 98 -5.47 1.10 10.12
N PRO A 99 -5.11 1.66 11.29
CA PRO A 99 -3.77 2.22 11.53
C PRO A 99 -2.62 1.24 11.23
N TRP A 100 -2.82 -0.06 11.52
CA TRP A 100 -1.82 -1.09 11.24
C TRP A 100 -1.46 -1.21 9.75
N ALA A 101 -2.39 -0.89 8.84
CA ALA A 101 -2.13 -0.96 7.40
C ALA A 101 -1.09 0.10 6.98
N MET A 102 -1.11 1.30 7.59
CA MET A 102 -0.07 2.31 7.37
C MET A 102 1.27 1.88 7.95
N VAL A 103 1.27 1.26 9.14
CA VAL A 103 2.50 0.73 9.75
C VAL A 103 3.12 -0.34 8.85
N LEU A 104 2.30 -1.28 8.34
CA LEU A 104 2.77 -2.33 7.44
C LEU A 104 3.30 -1.76 6.12
N LEU A 105 2.60 -0.80 5.52
CA LEU A 105 3.07 -0.12 4.30
C LEU A 105 4.40 0.60 4.56
N SER A 106 4.50 1.36 5.66
CA SER A 106 5.71 2.12 6.01
C SER A 106 6.89 1.20 6.28
N ALA A 107 6.68 0.12 7.02
CA ALA A 107 7.69 -0.91 7.26
C ALA A 107 8.13 -1.57 5.95
N GLY A 108 7.19 -1.89 5.06
CA GLY A 108 7.52 -2.47 3.76
C GLY A 108 8.31 -1.54 2.85
N VAL A 109 7.97 -0.25 2.83
CA VAL A 109 8.75 0.78 2.12
C VAL A 109 10.15 0.91 2.73
N LEU A 110 10.27 0.93 4.06
CA LEU A 110 11.57 0.97 4.73
C LEU A 110 12.44 -0.23 4.34
N VAL A 111 11.90 -1.44 4.36
CA VAL A 111 12.61 -2.65 3.93
C VAL A 111 13.07 -2.54 2.48
N LEU A 112 12.20 -2.07 1.58
CA LEU A 112 12.58 -1.83 0.18
C LEU A 112 13.73 -0.83 0.08
N THR A 113 13.65 0.30 0.79
CA THR A 113 14.71 1.31 0.81
C THR A 113 16.03 0.72 1.29
N LEU A 114 16.03 -0.06 2.38
CA LEU A 114 17.23 -0.70 2.90
C LEU A 114 17.83 -1.70 1.89
N VAL A 115 16.99 -2.48 1.21
CA VAL A 115 17.44 -3.41 0.15
C VAL A 115 18.07 -2.62 -1.01
N VAL A 116 17.44 -1.55 -1.49
CA VAL A 116 17.99 -0.70 -2.56
C VAL A 116 19.36 -0.16 -2.16
N VAL A 117 19.47 0.42 -0.96
CA VAL A 117 20.72 0.98 -0.45
C VAL A 117 21.79 -0.12 -0.32
N ALA A 118 21.42 -1.30 0.18
CA ALA A 118 22.34 -2.43 0.28
C ALA A 118 22.87 -2.87 -1.10
N THR A 119 22.04 -2.89 -2.15
CA THR A 119 22.51 -3.24 -3.50
C THR A 119 23.52 -2.25 -4.10
N VAL A 120 23.60 -1.03 -3.55
CA VAL A 120 24.59 -0.03 -3.98
C VAL A 120 25.82 -0.05 -3.09
N LEU A 121 25.66 -0.25 -1.77
CA LEU A 121 26.76 -0.19 -0.81
C LEU A 121 27.53 -1.51 -0.65
N LEU A 122 26.88 -2.64 -0.91
CA LEU A 122 27.44 -3.99 -0.79
C LEU A 122 27.52 -4.61 -2.19
N PRO A 123 28.65 -4.44 -2.90
CA PRO A 123 28.85 -4.99 -4.24
C PRO A 123 28.94 -6.53 -4.25
#